data_AF-A0A5N4A1W1-F1
#
_entry.id   AF-A0A5N4A1W1-F1
#
_cell.length_a   1.000
_cell.length_b   1.000
_cell.length_c   1.000
_cell.angle_alpha   90.00
_cell.angle_beta   90.00
_cell.angle_gamma   90.00
#
_symmetry.space_group_name_H-M   'P 1'
#
loop_
_entity.id
_entity.type
_entity.pdbx_description
1 polymer ?
#
loop_
_entity_poly.entity_id
_entity_poly.type
_entity_poly.pdbx_seq_one_letter_code
_entity_poly.pdbx_strand_id
1 'polypeptide(L)'
;MIAYYNMSPLRALPWLIGMVFGYFLHVSNNKPNLIRKPIAQRVLFVALVICFAHVFGAAAVLNASYSKWINSIYLSLSPTAFVLSLAWIIYCCKLGYAGPINSFLSCPPFKIVSKLTHCIYLVQSLVIHYSIFSMRVPPFITGFEMTVHQIPGDLLYSFLIGLLLALSVELPTQTIVNVLLKKPSSAMKSCHVNKLTVLTFLPDRLCSVRGVQNVNRSIGINLLTEHIPAKRPKLETALLMVASTIYDLRNKFIET
;
A
#
# COMPACT_ATOMS: atom_id res chain seq x y z
N MET A 1 4.40 -29.42 7.97
CA MET A 1 3.98 -28.05 8.37
C MET A 1 4.45 -26.99 7.36
N ILE A 2 5.70 -27.02 6.89
CA ILE A 2 6.25 -26.07 5.88
C ILE A 2 5.49 -26.13 4.53
N ALA A 3 5.02 -27.31 4.11
CA ALA A 3 4.20 -27.46 2.90
C ALA A 3 2.83 -26.76 2.97
N TYR A 4 2.23 -26.64 4.16
CA TYR A 4 0.95 -25.94 4.35
C TYR A 4 1.13 -24.41 4.28
N TYR A 5 2.31 -23.91 4.66
CA TYR A 5 2.62 -22.48 4.70
C TYR A 5 3.08 -21.92 3.34
N ASN A 6 3.67 -22.77 2.50
CA ASN A 6 4.08 -22.40 1.13
C ASN A 6 2.97 -22.49 0.07
N MET A 7 1.72 -22.68 0.49
CA MET A 7 0.59 -22.72 -0.43
C MET A 7 0.35 -21.33 -1.04
N SER A 8 0.84 -21.17 -2.28
CA SER A 8 0.79 -19.94 -3.08
C SER A 8 -0.58 -19.25 -3.23
N PRO A 9 -1.75 -19.95 -3.33
CA PRO A 9 -3.02 -19.26 -3.51
C PRO A 9 -3.37 -18.34 -2.33
N LEU A 10 -3.08 -18.75 -1.09
CA LEU A 10 -3.41 -17.96 0.10
C LEU A 10 -2.66 -16.62 0.15
N ARG A 11 -1.48 -16.54 -0.47
CA ARG A 11 -0.70 -15.30 -0.60
C ARG A 11 -1.12 -14.46 -1.81
N ALA A 12 -1.65 -15.08 -2.86
CA ALA A 12 -2.11 -14.38 -4.06
C ALA A 12 -3.45 -13.65 -3.85
N LEU A 13 -4.34 -14.18 -3.00
CA LEU A 13 -5.66 -13.59 -2.74
C LEU A 13 -5.62 -12.12 -2.25
N PRO A 14 -4.82 -11.77 -1.22
CA PRO A 14 -4.65 -10.38 -0.76
C PRO A 14 -4.17 -9.42 -1.86
N TRP A 15 -3.33 -9.90 -2.78
CA TRP A 15 -2.83 -9.10 -3.90
C TRP A 15 -3.90 -8.87 -4.95
N LEU A 16 -4.64 -9.91 -5.32
CA LEU A 16 -5.75 -9.82 -6.28
C LEU A 16 -6.85 -8.89 -5.78
N ILE A 17 -7.28 -9.03 -4.52
CA ILE A 17 -8.32 -8.16 -3.96
C ILE A 17 -7.86 -6.70 -3.91
N GLY A 18 -6.59 -6.45 -3.61
CA GLY A 18 -6.01 -5.10 -3.62
C GLY A 18 -5.99 -4.49 -5.03
N MET A 19 -5.62 -5.26 -6.05
CA MET A 19 -5.63 -4.81 -7.45
C MET A 19 -7.05 -4.52 -7.95
N VAL A 20 -8.00 -5.42 -7.70
CA VAL A 20 -9.41 -5.25 -8.09
C VAL A 20 -10.00 -4.02 -7.41
N PHE A 21 -9.72 -3.84 -6.12
CA PHE A 21 -10.19 -2.69 -5.38
C PHE A 21 -9.55 -1.37 -5.87
N GLY A 22 -8.26 -1.38 -6.18
CA GLY A 22 -7.58 -0.23 -6.78
C GLY A 22 -8.18 0.17 -8.13
N TYR A 23 -8.54 -0.82 -8.96
CA TYR A 23 -9.27 -0.58 -10.21
C TYR A 23 -10.65 0.02 -9.95
N PHE A 24 -11.39 -0.52 -8.98
CA PHE A 24 -12.69 0.02 -8.59
C PHE A 24 -12.59 1.47 -8.11
N LEU A 25 -11.55 1.81 -7.35
CA LEU A 25 -11.28 3.16 -6.89
C LEU A 25 -11.01 4.14 -8.04
N HIS A 26 -10.26 3.69 -9.05
CA HIS A 26 -9.99 4.47 -10.26
C HIS A 26 -11.29 4.76 -11.04
N VAL A 27 -12.15 3.76 -11.20
CA VAL A 27 -13.45 3.91 -11.87
C VAL A 27 -14.42 4.78 -11.05
N SER A 28 -14.43 4.62 -9.73
CA SER A 28 -15.28 5.40 -8.82
C SER A 28 -14.90 6.88 -8.74
N ASN A 29 -13.69 7.27 -9.18
CA ASN A 29 -13.25 8.67 -9.21
C ASN A 29 -14.17 9.55 -10.09
N ASN A 30 -14.89 8.96 -11.04
CA ASN A 30 -15.83 9.66 -11.91
C ASN A 30 -17.27 9.78 -11.34
N LYS A 31 -17.57 9.20 -10.16
CA LYS A 31 -18.92 9.20 -9.57
C LYS A 31 -18.86 9.43 -8.05
N PRO A 32 -19.05 10.68 -7.56
CA PRO A 32 -18.72 11.03 -6.17
C PRO A 32 -19.70 10.58 -5.08
N ASN A 33 -20.87 9.98 -5.39
CA ASN A 33 -21.96 9.86 -4.42
C ASN A 33 -22.69 8.50 -4.40
N LEU A 34 -21.98 7.39 -4.17
CA LEU A 34 -22.64 6.07 -4.14
C LEU A 34 -23.23 5.69 -2.76
N ILE A 35 -22.77 6.28 -1.65
CA ILE A 35 -23.10 5.80 -0.29
C ILE A 35 -23.47 6.96 0.66
N ARG A 36 -24.50 6.75 1.49
CA ARG A 36 -24.91 7.69 2.55
C ARG A 36 -23.86 7.76 3.67
N LYS A 37 -23.49 8.97 4.08
CA LYS A 37 -22.52 9.27 5.15
C LYS A 37 -22.64 8.41 6.43
N PRO A 38 -23.82 8.26 7.07
CA PRO A 38 -23.92 7.49 8.32
C PRO A 38 -23.66 5.99 8.13
N ILE A 39 -24.02 5.44 6.97
CA ILE A 39 -23.76 4.03 6.65
C ILE A 39 -22.26 3.81 6.48
N ALA A 40 -21.60 4.70 5.72
CA ALA A 40 -20.16 4.62 5.52
C ALA A 40 -19.37 4.70 6.84
N GLN A 41 -19.77 5.56 7.77
CA GLN A 41 -19.14 5.67 9.09
C GLN A 41 -19.31 4.42 9.96
N ARG A 42 -20.49 3.79 9.94
CA ARG A 42 -20.71 2.52 10.66
C ARG A 42 -19.81 1.41 10.13
N VAL A 43 -19.75 1.26 8.81
CA VAL A 43 -18.89 0.24 8.17
C VAL A 43 -17.41 0.55 8.40
N LEU A 44 -17.02 1.83 8.46
CA LEU A 44 -15.65 2.24 8.82
C LEU A 44 -15.26 1.79 10.23
N PHE A 45 -16.14 1.97 11.22
CA PHE A 45 -15.88 1.51 12.59
C PHE A 45 -15.72 -0.02 12.65
N VAL A 46 -16.59 -0.76 11.97
CA VAL A 46 -16.51 -2.23 11.87
C VAL A 46 -15.20 -2.66 11.21
N ALA A 47 -14.79 -2.02 10.11
CA ALA A 47 -13.52 -2.29 9.44
C ALA A 47 -12.32 -2.06 10.37
N LEU A 48 -12.38 -1.01 11.20
CA LEU A 48 -11.33 -0.71 12.18
C LEU A 48 -11.22 -1.80 13.26
N VAL A 49 -12.36 -2.28 13.76
CA VAL A 49 -12.42 -3.40 14.72
C VAL A 49 -11.84 -4.67 14.11
N ILE A 50 -12.16 -4.98 12.85
CA ILE A 50 -11.61 -6.15 12.14
C ILE A 50 -10.10 -6.02 11.97
N CYS A 51 -9.59 -4.84 11.61
CA CYS A 51 -8.15 -4.59 11.52
C CYS A 51 -7.45 -4.82 12.86
N PHE A 52 -7.98 -4.29 13.96
CA PHE A 52 -7.42 -4.52 15.30
C PHE A 52 -7.51 -5.99 15.72
N ALA A 53 -8.66 -6.63 15.48
CA ALA A 53 -8.87 -8.04 15.76
C ALA A 53 -7.90 -8.93 14.98
N HIS A 54 -7.51 -8.56 13.76
CA HIS A 54 -6.50 -9.28 12.99
C HIS A 54 -5.11 -9.19 13.65
N VAL A 55 -4.69 -7.99 14.06
CA VAL A 55 -3.38 -7.75 14.68
C VAL A 55 -3.25 -8.47 16.05
N PHE A 56 -4.26 -8.36 16.90
CA PHE A 56 -4.25 -8.99 18.23
C PHE A 56 -4.70 -10.46 18.21
N GLY A 57 -5.57 -10.83 17.28
CA GLY A 57 -6.12 -12.18 17.15
C GLY A 57 -5.05 -13.22 16.80
N ALA A 58 -3.99 -12.83 16.08
CA ALA A 58 -2.86 -13.71 15.83
C ALA A 58 -2.22 -14.23 17.14
N ALA A 59 -2.07 -13.37 18.15
CA ALA A 59 -1.52 -13.76 19.45
C ALA A 59 -2.48 -14.66 20.26
N ALA A 60 -3.79 -14.42 20.15
CA ALA A 60 -4.80 -15.21 20.85
C ALA A 60 -4.92 -16.64 20.27
N VAL A 61 -4.84 -16.79 18.94
CA VAL A 61 -4.96 -18.09 18.26
C VAL A 61 -3.77 -19.01 18.58
N LEU A 62 -2.58 -18.44 18.83
CA LEU A 62 -1.39 -19.23 19.18
C LEU A 62 -1.46 -19.87 20.58
N ASN A 63 -2.25 -19.30 21.50
CA ASN A 63 -2.40 -19.81 22.87
C ASN A 63 -3.65 -20.71 23.05
N ALA A 64 -4.50 -20.80 22.04
CA ALA A 64 -5.73 -21.58 22.08
C ALA A 64 -5.49 -23.06 21.72
N SER A 65 -6.38 -23.94 22.20
CA SER A 65 -6.34 -25.38 21.90
C SER A 65 -6.41 -25.63 20.39
N TYR A 66 -5.46 -26.44 19.87
CA TYR A 66 -5.25 -26.61 18.43
C TYR A 66 -6.37 -27.42 17.77
N SER A 67 -7.30 -26.74 17.10
CA SER A 67 -8.31 -27.36 16.24
C SER A 67 -7.98 -27.12 14.76
N LYS A 68 -7.79 -28.21 14.01
CA LYS A 68 -7.38 -28.18 12.59
C LYS A 68 -8.36 -27.38 11.71
N TRP A 69 -9.66 -27.59 11.92
CA TRP A 69 -10.72 -26.93 11.14
C TRP A 69 -10.73 -25.42 11.37
N ILE A 70 -10.75 -24.99 12.63
CA ILE A 70 -10.79 -23.57 13.02
C ILE A 70 -9.53 -22.85 12.53
N ASN A 71 -8.36 -23.49 12.68
CA ASN A 71 -7.10 -22.92 12.23
C ASN A 71 -7.06 -22.74 10.70
N SER A 72 -7.55 -23.72 9.92
CA SER A 72 -7.55 -23.63 8.46
C SER A 72 -8.46 -22.51 7.91
N ILE A 73 -9.63 -22.32 8.53
CA ILE A 73 -10.55 -21.23 8.20
C ILE A 73 -9.91 -19.89 8.57
N TYR A 74 -9.34 -19.80 9.78
CA TYR A 74 -8.66 -18.58 10.23
C TYR A 74 -7.52 -18.19 9.29
N LEU A 75 -6.67 -19.15 8.90
CA LEU A 75 -5.52 -18.90 8.02
C LEU A 75 -5.93 -18.37 6.63
N SER A 76 -7.11 -18.74 6.15
CA SER A 76 -7.60 -18.36 4.82
C SER A 76 -8.43 -17.07 4.82
N LEU A 77 -9.31 -16.89 5.81
CA LEU A 77 -10.23 -15.74 5.89
C LEU A 77 -9.60 -14.51 6.56
N SER A 78 -8.70 -14.72 7.51
CA SER A 78 -8.11 -13.62 8.28
C SER A 78 -7.37 -12.60 7.40
N PRO A 79 -6.45 -13.00 6.47
CA PRO A 79 -5.76 -12.03 5.61
C PRO A 79 -6.68 -11.37 4.59
N THR A 80 -7.71 -12.06 4.10
CA THR A 80 -8.66 -11.49 3.13
C THR A 80 -9.57 -10.46 3.79
N ALA A 81 -10.08 -10.75 4.99
CA ALA A 81 -10.85 -9.80 5.80
C ALA A 81 -10.03 -8.56 6.17
N PHE A 82 -8.74 -8.73 6.47
CA PHE A 82 -7.84 -7.62 6.76
C PHE A 82 -7.68 -6.67 5.57
N VAL A 83 -7.38 -7.19 4.37
CA VAL A 83 -7.22 -6.35 3.18
C VAL A 83 -8.53 -5.70 2.75
N LEU A 84 -9.66 -6.41 2.87
CA LEU A 84 -10.98 -5.83 2.58
C LEU A 84 -11.33 -4.67 3.53
N SER A 85 -10.99 -4.82 4.81
CA SER A 85 -11.17 -3.76 5.80
C SER A 85 -10.30 -2.54 5.48
N LEU A 86 -9.04 -2.76 5.10
CA LEU A 86 -8.13 -1.68 4.72
C LEU A 86 -8.59 -0.97 3.44
N ALA A 87 -9.08 -1.72 2.45
CA ALA A 87 -9.68 -1.19 1.24
C ALA A 87 -10.86 -0.24 1.55
N TRP A 88 -11.76 -0.66 2.44
CA TRP A 88 -12.87 0.19 2.87
C TRP A 88 -12.43 1.47 3.58
N ILE A 89 -11.39 1.39 4.43
CA ILE A 89 -10.81 2.57 5.10
C ILE A 89 -10.30 3.57 4.04
N ILE A 90 -9.55 3.09 3.04
CA ILE A 90 -9.05 3.94 1.95
C ILE A 90 -10.20 4.58 1.16
N TYR A 91 -11.28 3.82 0.88
CA TYR A 91 -12.49 4.35 0.24
C TYR A 91 -13.11 5.50 1.04
N CYS A 92 -13.25 5.32 2.35
CA CYS A 92 -13.82 6.32 3.25
C CYS A 92 -12.94 7.58 3.35
N CYS A 93 -11.62 7.43 3.31
CA CYS A 93 -10.68 8.55 3.23
C CYS A 93 -10.88 9.34 1.94
N LYS A 94 -11.07 8.65 0.80
CA LYS A 94 -11.33 9.30 -0.50
C LYS A 94 -12.64 10.09 -0.53
N LEU A 95 -13.69 9.58 0.11
CA LEU A 95 -14.99 10.25 0.23
C LEU A 95 -15.03 11.38 1.28
N GLY A 96 -13.98 11.50 2.11
CA GLY A 96 -13.94 12.45 3.22
C GLY A 96 -14.85 12.07 4.40
N TYR A 97 -15.32 10.82 4.48
CA TYR A 97 -16.20 10.34 5.55
C TYR A 97 -15.43 9.83 6.77
N ALA A 98 -14.10 9.69 6.67
CA ALA A 98 -13.23 9.10 7.68
C ALA A 98 -12.86 10.04 8.85
N GLY A 99 -13.25 11.32 8.81
CA GLY A 99 -13.09 12.27 9.93
C GLY A 99 -11.66 12.25 10.53
N PRO A 100 -11.47 11.81 11.80
CA PRO A 100 -10.17 11.82 12.48
C PRO A 100 -9.12 10.89 11.81
N ILE A 101 -9.57 9.78 11.21
CA ILE A 101 -8.68 8.81 10.55
C ILE A 101 -8.02 9.43 9.33
N ASN A 102 -8.75 10.31 8.61
CA ASN A 102 -8.18 11.02 7.47
C ASN A 102 -7.05 11.96 7.89
N SER A 103 -7.19 12.66 9.01
CA SER A 103 -6.14 13.53 9.55
C SER A 103 -4.91 12.73 9.97
N PHE A 104 -5.10 11.59 10.63
CA PHE A 104 -4.02 10.70 11.03
C PHE A 104 -3.23 10.16 9.83
N LEU A 105 -3.92 9.64 8.80
CA LEU A 105 -3.27 9.11 7.60
C LEU A 105 -2.59 10.19 6.74
N SER A 106 -3.04 11.45 6.85
CA SER A 106 -2.48 12.58 6.10
C SER A 106 -1.27 13.21 6.80
N CYS A 107 -0.91 12.77 8.01
CA CYS A 107 0.22 13.33 8.73
C CYS A 107 1.56 13.07 7.98
N PRO A 108 2.42 14.10 7.83
CA PRO A 108 3.73 13.95 7.18
C PRO A 108 4.65 12.85 7.74
N PRO A 109 4.71 12.54 9.06
CA PRO A 109 5.52 11.43 9.55
C PRO A 109 5.12 10.07 8.98
N PHE A 110 3.84 9.84 8.65
CA PHE A 110 3.41 8.57 8.05
C PHE A 110 4.07 8.29 6.70
N LYS A 111 4.34 9.34 5.94
CA LYS A 111 5.05 9.22 4.67
C LYS A 111 6.49 8.74 4.87
N ILE A 112 7.15 9.19 5.93
CA ILE A 112 8.52 8.79 6.28
C ILE A 112 8.51 7.37 6.84
N VAL A 113 7.61 7.08 7.78
CA VAL A 113 7.46 5.76 8.41
C VAL A 113 7.15 4.67 7.38
N SER A 114 6.31 4.96 6.38
CA SER A 114 5.99 4.00 5.31
C SER A 114 7.22 3.60 4.51
N LYS A 115 8.13 4.55 4.22
CA LYS A 115 9.38 4.26 3.50
C LYS A 115 10.35 3.46 4.36
N LEU A 116 10.51 3.88 5.62
CA LEU A 116 11.37 3.19 6.57
C LEU A 116 10.93 1.73 6.78
N THR A 117 9.63 1.51 6.98
CA THR A 117 9.05 0.18 7.16
C THR A 117 9.27 -0.70 5.92
N HIS A 118 9.22 -0.12 4.72
CA HIS A 118 9.51 -0.85 3.49
C HIS A 118 10.96 -1.35 3.43
N CYS A 119 11.93 -0.49 3.77
CA CYS A 119 13.34 -0.89 3.83
C CYS A 119 13.59 -1.97 4.89
N ILE A 120 13.00 -1.80 6.09
CA ILE A 120 13.09 -2.80 7.16
C ILE A 120 12.48 -4.13 6.70
N TYR A 121 11.34 -4.13 6.03
CA TYR A 121 10.69 -5.35 5.55
C TYR A 121 11.55 -6.16 4.58
N LEU A 122 12.24 -5.48 3.65
CA LEU A 122 13.17 -6.14 2.72
C LEU A 122 14.34 -6.80 3.46
N VAL A 123 14.94 -6.08 4.41
CA VAL A 123 16.07 -6.58 5.18
C VAL A 123 15.66 -7.69 6.15
N GLN A 124 14.52 -7.54 6.82
CA GLN A 124 13.98 -8.52 7.77
C GLN A 124 13.89 -9.90 7.12
N SER A 125 13.42 -9.96 5.87
CA SER A 125 13.32 -11.23 5.14
C SER A 125 14.70 -11.87 4.93
N LEU A 126 15.73 -11.08 4.60
CA LEU A 126 17.11 -11.56 4.42
C LEU A 126 17.73 -12.02 5.75
N VAL A 127 17.52 -11.25 6.82
CA VAL A 127 18.01 -11.58 8.17
C VAL A 127 17.45 -12.91 8.62
N ILE A 128 16.14 -13.13 8.49
CA ILE A 128 15.51 -14.40 8.88
C ILE A 128 16.07 -15.57 8.07
N HIS A 129 16.21 -15.42 6.75
CA HIS A 129 16.79 -16.49 5.92
C HIS A 129 18.24 -16.79 6.31
N TYR A 130 19.05 -15.75 6.53
CA TYR A 130 20.43 -15.89 6.96
C TYR A 130 20.54 -16.61 8.31
N SER A 131 19.71 -16.22 9.28
CA SER A 131 19.62 -16.89 10.58
C SER A 131 19.27 -18.37 10.42
N ILE A 132 18.28 -18.72 9.59
CA ILE A 132 17.91 -20.11 9.31
C ILE A 132 19.05 -20.91 8.67
N PHE A 133 19.76 -20.34 7.69
CA PHE A 133 20.89 -21.02 7.03
C PHE A 133 22.12 -21.18 7.93
N SER A 134 22.30 -20.29 8.90
CA SER A 134 23.42 -20.34 9.85
C SER A 134 23.19 -21.35 10.99
N MET A 135 21.93 -21.71 11.27
CA MET A 135 21.58 -22.68 12.31
C MET A 135 22.08 -24.09 11.94
N ARG A 136 23.02 -24.61 12.75
CA ARG A 136 23.52 -26.00 12.63
C ARG A 136 22.82 -27.00 13.56
N VAL A 137 22.04 -26.49 14.53
CA VAL A 137 21.33 -27.26 15.55
C VAL A 137 19.91 -26.68 15.68
N PRO A 138 18.86 -27.50 15.87
CA PRO A 138 17.51 -26.99 16.09
C PRO A 138 17.45 -26.12 17.35
N PRO A 139 16.83 -24.92 17.29
CA PRO A 139 16.71 -24.04 18.45
C PRO A 139 15.82 -24.65 19.52
N PHE A 140 16.16 -24.45 20.79
CA PHE A 140 15.32 -24.83 21.92
C PHE A 140 14.05 -23.97 21.93
N ILE A 141 12.90 -24.56 21.61
CA ILE A 141 11.61 -23.87 21.59
C ILE A 141 11.07 -23.79 23.02
N THR A 142 11.62 -22.89 23.83
CA THR A 142 10.99 -22.50 25.10
C THR A 142 10.38 -21.11 24.95
N GLY A 143 9.22 -20.88 25.57
CA GLY A 143 8.48 -19.62 25.41
C GLY A 143 9.26 -18.39 25.86
N PHE A 144 10.17 -18.55 26.83
CA PHE A 144 11.03 -17.49 27.33
C PHE A 144 12.13 -17.13 26.33
N GLU A 145 12.87 -18.11 25.82
CA GLU A 145 13.98 -17.89 24.87
C GLU A 145 13.48 -17.26 23.55
N MET A 146 12.34 -17.72 23.04
CA MET A 146 11.76 -17.13 21.81
C MET A 146 11.33 -15.67 22.01
N THR A 147 10.60 -15.40 23.09
CA THR A 147 9.98 -14.08 23.29
C THR A 147 11.00 -13.02 23.72
N VAL A 148 12.00 -13.42 24.50
CA VAL A 148 12.97 -12.47 25.10
C VAL A 148 14.23 -12.33 24.26
N HIS A 149 14.72 -13.39 23.61
CA HIS A 149 16.01 -13.35 22.95
C HIS A 149 15.92 -13.35 21.42
N GLN A 150 15.10 -14.23 20.83
CA GLN A 150 15.10 -14.42 19.37
C GLN A 150 14.32 -13.32 18.65
N ILE A 151 13.05 -13.12 19.01
CA ILE A 151 12.17 -12.15 18.34
C ILE A 151 12.68 -10.70 18.43
N PRO A 152 13.00 -10.15 19.62
CA PRO A 152 13.47 -8.76 19.71
C PRO A 152 14.89 -8.60 19.14
N GLY A 153 15.74 -9.64 19.20
CA GLY A 153 17.07 -9.62 18.61
C GLY A 153 17.02 -9.49 17.09
N ASP A 154 16.25 -10.35 16.42
CA ASP A 154 16.07 -10.30 14.97
C ASP A 154 15.38 -9.01 14.50
N LEU A 155 14.43 -8.50 15.30
CA LEU A 155 13.73 -7.24 15.02
C LEU A 155 14.69 -6.04 15.12
N LEU A 156 15.50 -5.97 16.19
CA LEU A 156 16.45 -4.89 16.39
C LEU A 156 17.53 -4.90 15.30
N TYR A 157 18.07 -6.07 14.97
CA TYR A 157 19.09 -6.23 13.94
C TYR A 157 18.57 -5.78 12.56
N SER A 158 17.36 -6.21 12.21
CA SER A 158 16.71 -5.83 10.96
C SER A 158 16.37 -4.33 10.91
N PHE A 159 16.00 -3.74 12.06
CA PHE A 159 15.76 -2.31 12.17
C PHE A 159 17.04 -1.49 11.91
N LEU A 160 18.17 -1.86 12.52
CA LEU A 160 19.44 -1.16 12.36
C LEU A 160 19.94 -1.21 10.91
N ILE A 161 19.93 -2.39 10.29
CA ILE A 161 20.37 -2.55 8.90
C ILE A 161 19.35 -1.91 7.94
N GLY A 162 18.05 -2.05 8.20
CA GLY A 162 17.00 -1.40 7.42
C GLY A 162 17.12 0.12 7.44
N LEU A 163 17.48 0.70 8.58
CA LEU A 163 17.73 2.14 8.73
C LEU A 163 18.99 2.57 7.97
N LEU A 164 20.07 1.80 8.03
CA LEU A 164 21.29 2.07 7.25
C LEU A 164 21.00 2.01 5.74
N LEU A 165 20.27 0.99 5.30
CA LEU A 165 19.86 0.84 3.90
C LEU A 165 18.95 1.99 3.45
N ALA A 166 18.00 2.41 4.30
CA ALA A 166 17.15 3.55 4.02
C ALA A 166 17.97 4.83 3.86
N LEU A 167 18.93 5.12 4.73
CA LEU A 167 19.76 6.32 4.61
C LEU A 167 20.69 6.27 3.39
N SER A 168 21.30 5.12 3.11
CA SER A 168 22.27 4.97 2.03
C SER A 168 21.63 4.88 0.64
N VAL A 169 20.44 4.27 0.50
CA VAL A 169 19.81 4.04 -0.81
C VAL A 169 18.67 5.01 -1.07
N GLU A 170 17.77 5.24 -0.11
CA GLU A 170 16.57 6.03 -0.35
C GLU A 170 16.90 7.51 -0.62
N LEU A 171 17.90 8.09 0.08
CA LEU A 171 18.33 9.48 -0.12
C LEU A 171 18.93 9.75 -1.52
N PRO A 172 19.92 8.97 -2.02
CA PRO A 172 20.44 9.18 -3.36
C PRO A 172 19.42 8.79 -4.44
N THR A 173 18.64 7.71 -4.26
CA THR A 173 17.65 7.29 -5.24
C THR A 173 16.58 8.36 -5.44
N GLN A 174 16.11 9.02 -4.38
CA GLN A 174 15.18 10.15 -4.53
C GLN A 174 15.78 11.30 -5.33
N THR A 175 17.06 11.61 -5.14
CA THR A 175 17.74 12.65 -5.90
C THR A 175 17.83 12.28 -7.38
N ILE A 176 18.22 11.04 -7.69
CA ILE A 176 18.33 10.52 -9.05
C ILE A 176 16.96 10.51 -9.74
N VAL A 177 15.93 10.00 -9.07
CA VAL A 177 14.57 9.93 -9.63
C VAL A 177 14.02 11.34 -9.90
N ASN A 178 14.27 12.30 -9.01
CA ASN A 178 13.85 13.68 -9.22
C ASN A 178 14.58 14.36 -10.38
N VAL A 179 15.84 14.00 -10.64
CA VAL A 179 16.60 14.48 -11.80
C VAL A 179 16.13 13.81 -13.09
N LEU A 180 15.87 12.50 -13.06
CA LEU A 180 15.44 11.72 -14.22
C LEU A 180 14.00 12.01 -14.64
N LEU A 181 13.09 12.21 -13.67
CA LEU A 181 11.68 12.53 -13.91
C LEU A 181 11.41 14.03 -14.05
N LYS A 182 12.44 14.89 -13.89
CA LYS A 182 12.35 16.29 -14.30
C LYS A 182 12.21 16.33 -15.82
N LYS A 183 10.96 16.29 -16.28
CA LYS A 183 10.55 16.75 -17.60
C LYS A 183 11.19 18.13 -17.82
N PRO A 184 11.84 18.43 -18.96
CA PRO A 184 12.28 19.78 -19.28
C PRO A 184 11.04 20.65 -19.50
N SER A 185 10.40 21.05 -18.41
CA SER A 185 9.45 22.14 -18.41
C SER A 185 10.28 23.41 -18.28
N SER A 186 10.53 24.01 -19.43
CA SER A 186 10.98 25.36 -19.71
C SER A 186 11.29 26.28 -18.52
N ALA A 187 12.49 26.86 -18.60
CA ALA A 187 12.94 28.09 -17.93
C ALA A 187 13.16 28.01 -16.40
N MET A 188 14.40 27.65 -16.08
CA MET A 188 15.14 28.14 -14.94
C MET A 188 15.06 29.68 -14.85
N LYS A 189 14.34 30.21 -13.86
CA LYS A 189 14.74 31.49 -13.23
C LYS A 189 15.63 31.14 -12.05
N SER A 190 16.93 31.24 -12.30
CA SER A 190 17.94 31.36 -11.26
C SER A 190 17.61 32.57 -10.40
N CYS A 191 17.47 32.39 -9.09
CA CYS A 191 17.70 33.46 -8.13
C CYS A 191 18.51 32.89 -6.97
N HIS A 192 19.82 33.04 -7.13
CA HIS A 192 20.78 33.38 -6.10
C HIS A 192 20.38 33.02 -4.65
N VAL A 193 20.79 31.83 -4.22
CA VAL A 193 20.84 31.48 -2.79
C VAL A 193 21.88 32.38 -2.13
N ASN A 194 21.42 33.42 -1.44
CA ASN A 194 22.25 34.04 -0.41
C ASN A 194 21.89 33.47 0.95
N LYS A 195 22.95 32.99 1.58
CA LYS A 195 23.11 32.32 2.86
C LYS A 195 22.71 33.29 3.99
N LEU A 196 21.76 32.90 4.85
CA LEU A 196 21.78 33.01 6.32
C LEU A 196 20.35 32.95 6.95
N THR A 197 20.25 32.24 8.09
CA THR A 197 19.24 32.43 9.16
C THR A 197 17.86 31.80 8.88
N VAL A 198 17.56 30.53 9.18
CA VAL A 198 17.40 29.91 10.52
C VAL A 198 16.96 30.93 11.57
N LEU A 199 15.69 30.82 12.00
CA LEU A 199 14.97 31.59 13.04
C LEU A 199 14.11 32.75 12.53
N THR A 200 12.80 32.49 12.40
CA THR A 200 11.69 33.17 13.10
C THR A 200 10.37 32.68 12.46
N PHE A 201 9.63 31.80 13.13
CA PHE A 201 8.44 32.14 13.95
C PHE A 201 7.27 32.76 13.16
N LEU A 202 6.30 31.90 12.75
CA LEU A 202 4.88 32.20 12.38
C LEU A 202 4.67 33.25 11.25
N PRO A 203 3.46 33.52 10.68
CA PRO A 203 2.10 33.19 11.13
C PRO A 203 1.12 32.67 10.05
N ASP A 204 -0.11 32.51 10.53
CA ASP A 204 -1.42 32.34 9.90
C ASP A 204 -1.71 33.02 8.54
N ARG A 205 -2.55 32.32 7.76
CA ARG A 205 -3.61 32.80 6.85
C ARG A 205 -3.32 33.89 5.79
N LEU A 206 -3.93 33.65 4.62
CA LEU A 206 -4.14 34.55 3.45
C LEU A 206 -2.90 34.61 2.54
N CYS A 207 -2.98 34.52 1.20
CA CYS A 207 -4.04 34.95 0.32
C CYS A 207 -3.87 34.39 -1.11
N SER A 208 -5.01 34.10 -1.74
CA SER A 208 -5.31 34.30 -3.17
C SER A 208 -4.66 33.44 -4.26
N VAL A 209 -5.39 32.37 -4.58
CA VAL A 209 -5.57 31.82 -5.93
C VAL A 209 -6.16 32.91 -6.86
N ARG A 210 -5.32 33.69 -7.57
CA ARG A 210 -5.82 34.57 -8.66
C ARG A 210 -4.77 35.09 -9.66
N GLY A 211 -3.81 34.27 -10.08
CA GLY A 211 -2.72 34.72 -10.98
C GLY A 211 -2.52 33.97 -12.31
N VAL A 212 -3.08 32.77 -12.51
CA VAL A 212 -2.61 31.85 -13.59
C VAL A 212 -3.63 31.65 -14.72
N GLN A 213 -4.63 32.52 -14.84
CA GLN A 213 -5.70 32.33 -15.83
C GLN A 213 -5.65 33.32 -17.02
N ASN A 214 -4.76 34.31 -17.00
CA ASN A 214 -4.84 35.45 -17.93
C ASN A 214 -3.73 35.54 -19.00
N VAL A 215 -2.91 34.51 -19.18
CA VAL A 215 -1.84 34.51 -20.20
C VAL A 215 -2.20 33.68 -21.45
N ASN A 216 -3.12 32.72 -21.35
CA ASN A 216 -3.44 31.82 -22.47
C ASN A 216 -4.48 32.36 -23.48
N ARG A 217 -4.90 33.64 -23.37
CA ARG A 217 -5.93 34.21 -24.25
C ARG A 217 -5.39 34.92 -25.49
N SER A 218 -4.07 34.99 -25.68
CA SER A 218 -3.45 35.85 -26.70
C SER A 218 -2.75 35.12 -27.87
N ILE A 219 -2.99 33.82 -28.06
CA ILE A 219 -2.44 33.11 -29.24
C ILE A 219 -3.57 32.38 -29.95
N GLY A 220 -4.24 33.10 -30.85
CA GLY A 220 -5.02 32.50 -31.92
C GLY A 220 -4.17 32.43 -33.17
N ILE A 221 -3.79 31.23 -33.59
CA ILE A 221 -3.46 30.92 -34.98
C ILE A 221 -4.13 29.61 -35.38
N ASN A 222 -4.78 29.71 -36.53
CA ASN A 222 -5.64 28.82 -37.25
C ASN A 222 -5.00 27.52 -37.79
N LEU A 223 -5.89 26.53 -37.95
CA LEU A 223 -6.05 25.62 -39.10
C LEU A 223 -5.09 24.44 -39.34
N LEU A 224 -5.76 23.28 -39.38
CA LEU A 224 -5.71 22.18 -40.35
C LEU A 224 -4.75 21.00 -40.13
N THR A 225 -5.39 19.82 -40.28
CA THR A 225 -4.88 18.53 -40.74
C THR A 225 -3.89 17.80 -39.84
N GLU A 226 -4.37 16.80 -39.07
CA GLU A 226 -4.12 15.41 -39.45
C GLU A 226 -5.11 14.44 -38.78
N HIS A 227 -5.74 13.63 -39.62
CA HIS A 227 -6.67 12.56 -39.27
C HIS A 227 -5.83 11.28 -39.08
N ILE A 228 -5.62 10.79 -37.85
CA ILE A 228 -5.07 9.45 -37.63
C ILE A 228 -5.93 8.66 -36.62
N PRO A 229 -6.56 7.55 -37.05
CA PRO A 229 -7.45 6.73 -36.23
C PRO A 229 -6.65 5.66 -35.48
N ALA A 230 -6.70 5.65 -34.14
CA ALA A 230 -6.06 4.61 -33.32
C ALA A 230 -7.09 3.64 -32.71
N LYS A 231 -7.62 2.80 -33.61
CA LYS A 231 -8.00 1.39 -33.42
C LYS A 231 -7.59 0.80 -32.04
N ARG A 232 -8.53 0.61 -31.11
CA ARG A 232 -8.35 -0.29 -29.94
C ARG A 232 -9.26 -1.55 -29.99
N PRO A 233 -8.96 -2.54 -30.85
CA PRO A 233 -9.64 -3.85 -30.86
C PRO A 233 -8.96 -4.90 -29.96
N LYS A 234 -7.96 -4.54 -29.13
CA LYS A 234 -7.19 -5.53 -28.33
C LYS A 234 -7.68 -5.72 -26.88
N LEU A 235 -8.57 -4.85 -26.37
CA LEU A 235 -9.00 -4.89 -24.97
C LEU A 235 -10.22 -5.81 -24.75
N GLU A 236 -11.13 -5.86 -25.72
CA GLU A 236 -12.29 -6.76 -25.65
C GLU A 236 -11.90 -8.23 -25.84
N THR A 237 -10.90 -8.52 -26.68
CA THR A 237 -10.35 -9.88 -26.83
C THR A 237 -9.65 -10.38 -25.57
N ALA A 238 -9.02 -9.49 -24.78
CA ALA A 238 -8.39 -9.86 -23.52
C ALA A 238 -9.43 -10.13 -22.43
N LEU A 239 -10.51 -9.33 -22.37
CA LEU A 239 -11.62 -9.57 -21.44
C LEU A 239 -12.40 -10.85 -21.79
N LEU A 240 -12.58 -11.15 -23.08
CA LEU A 240 -13.22 -12.40 -23.50
C LEU A 240 -12.33 -13.64 -23.26
N MET A 241 -11.00 -13.54 -23.37
CA MET A 241 -10.09 -14.62 -22.96
C MET A 241 -10.10 -14.87 -21.45
N VAL A 242 -10.12 -13.82 -20.64
CA VAL A 242 -10.18 -13.98 -19.17
C VAL A 242 -11.55 -14.55 -18.76
N ALA A 243 -12.64 -14.11 -19.37
CA ALA A 243 -13.98 -14.63 -19.11
C ALA A 243 -14.13 -16.11 -19.54
N SER A 244 -13.56 -16.52 -20.68
CA SER A 244 -13.62 -17.92 -21.13
C SER A 244 -12.76 -18.84 -20.26
N THR A 245 -11.59 -18.38 -19.79
CA THR A 245 -10.72 -19.17 -18.89
C THR A 245 -11.37 -19.37 -17.51
N ILE A 246 -12.11 -18.37 -17.01
CA ILE A 246 -12.86 -18.48 -15.75
C ILE A 246 -14.08 -19.42 -15.89
N TYR A 247 -14.75 -19.42 -17.05
CA TYR A 247 -15.85 -20.35 -17.32
C TYR A 247 -15.37 -21.80 -17.47
N ASP A 248 -14.24 -22.02 -18.12
CA ASP A 248 -13.65 -23.35 -18.32
C ASP A 248 -13.15 -23.97 -16.99
N LEU A 249 -12.54 -23.15 -16.12
CA LEU A 249 -12.17 -23.57 -14.76
C LEU A 249 -13.37 -23.87 -13.87
N ARG A 250 -14.51 -23.19 -14.08
CA ARG A 250 -15.74 -23.46 -13.34
C ARG A 250 -16.36 -24.81 -13.72
N ASN A 251 -16.37 -25.15 -15.02
CA ASN A 251 -16.94 -26.42 -15.47
C ASN A 251 -16.07 -27.62 -15.07
N LYS A 252 -14.73 -27.49 -15.09
CA LYS A 252 -13.83 -28.56 -14.61
C LYS A 252 -13.95 -28.88 -13.12
N PHE A 253 -14.49 -27.97 -12.31
CA PHE A 253 -14.67 -28.17 -10.87
C PHE A 253 -16.03 -28.78 -10.50
N ILE A 254 -16.97 -28.86 -11.45
CA ILE A 254 -18.33 -29.38 -11.22
C ILE A 254 -18.44 -30.86 -11.64
N GLU A 255 -17.51 -31.38 -12.45
CA GLU A 255 -17.47 -32.79 -12.88
C GLU A 255 -16.49 -33.70 -12.09
N THR A 256 -15.90 -33.20 -11.00
CA THR A 256 -15.09 -33.99 -10.03
C THR A 256 -15.71 -33.95 -8.65
#